data_AF-A0A7L4GR98-F1
#
_entry.id   AF-A0A7L4GR98-F1
#
_cell.length_a   1.000
_cell.length_b   1.000
_cell.length_c   1.000
_cell.angle_alpha   90.00
_cell.angle_beta   90.00
_cell.angle_gamma   90.00
#
_symmetry.space_group_name_H-M   'P 1'
#
loop_
_entity.id
_entity.type
_entity.pdbx_description
1 polymer ?
#
loop_
_entity_poly.entity_id
_entity_poly.type
_entity_poly.pdbx_seq_one_letter_code
_entity_poly.pdbx_strand_id
1 'polypeptide(L)'
;MSELEDVQVEMLKKARELFQLCDKDEKGFITKVDMQRLQSELPLTLEQLETVFDSLEQNNNGYLTPVEFSMGLGKLIGIELCQGAARMDHSRHEETFESGWSDDLDPADDEEKRFCSMMEQLGAAHMFEDPREIRELWARLRKERPELLSNFEEFLLRVSSYIREVNHEKESMEQALKRKETDHDREVRCLYEEMEQQIKAERERLTCQEALRHDRSNLLQQELHSKEQELEKICYRQKKLEHQLQSLNSEQLETRVQNERLRHLNENLLEELEKSKWELEAVKGQLQKLQKEAQVEQEQKDRDVFRVSKNMQKEKQSLLRQLELL
;
A
#
# COMPACT_ATOMS: atom_id res chain seq x y z
N MET A 1 34.92 41.06 -27.05
CA MET A 1 34.77 40.15 -25.89
C MET A 1 33.55 39.23 -25.99
N SER A 2 32.51 39.57 -26.78
CA SER A 2 31.29 38.75 -26.91
C SER A 2 31.46 37.38 -27.59
N GLU A 3 32.30 37.25 -28.62
CA GLU A 3 32.37 36.00 -29.42
C GLU A 3 33.05 34.84 -28.67
N LEU A 4 33.93 35.12 -27.71
CA LEU A 4 34.59 34.09 -26.90
C LEU A 4 33.69 33.57 -25.78
N GLU A 5 32.82 34.43 -25.23
CA GLU A 5 31.84 34.04 -24.20
C GLU A 5 30.72 33.19 -24.80
N ASP A 6 30.23 33.53 -26.01
CA ASP A 6 29.19 32.74 -26.69
C ASP A 6 29.67 31.33 -27.06
N VAL A 7 30.91 31.19 -27.55
CA VAL A 7 31.51 29.87 -27.85
C VAL A 7 31.65 29.04 -26.57
N GLN A 8 32.01 29.66 -25.44
CA GLN A 8 32.10 28.97 -24.14
C GLN A 8 30.73 28.50 -23.64
N VAL A 9 29.69 29.32 -23.77
CA VAL A 9 28.33 28.96 -23.37
C VAL A 9 27.78 27.82 -24.24
N GLU A 10 28.03 27.85 -25.54
CA GLU A 10 27.57 26.82 -26.47
C GLU A 10 28.32 25.49 -26.28
N MET A 11 29.61 25.53 -25.94
CA MET A 11 30.38 24.33 -25.60
C MET A 11 29.97 23.73 -24.25
N LEU A 12 29.63 24.54 -23.24
CA LEU A 12 29.07 24.06 -21.98
C LEU A 12 27.69 23.40 -22.16
N LYS A 13 26.88 23.90 -23.10
CA LYS A 13 25.62 23.24 -23.49
C LYS A 13 25.90 21.89 -24.14
N LYS A 14 26.84 21.80 -25.08
CA LYS A 14 27.23 20.53 -25.72
C LYS A 14 27.83 19.54 -24.73
N ALA A 15 28.61 20.00 -23.75
CA ALA A 15 29.14 19.15 -22.67
C ALA A 15 28.01 18.59 -21.79
N ARG A 16 26.97 19.40 -21.51
CA ARG A 16 25.80 18.97 -20.75
C ARG A 16 24.92 17.99 -21.52
N GLU A 17 24.75 18.19 -22.83
CA GLU A 17 24.06 17.26 -23.73
C GLU A 17 24.78 15.91 -23.81
N LEU A 18 26.11 15.94 -23.92
CA LEU A 18 26.93 14.72 -23.84
C LEU A 18 26.75 14.03 -22.50
N PHE A 19 26.79 14.76 -21.38
CA PHE A 19 26.56 14.19 -20.05
C PHE A 19 25.21 13.47 -19.95
N GLN A 20 24.13 14.07 -20.46
CA GLN A 20 22.80 13.45 -20.51
C GLN A 20 22.75 12.22 -21.43
N LEU A 21 23.53 12.21 -22.51
CA LEU A 21 23.63 11.05 -23.40
C LEU A 21 24.30 9.85 -22.72
N CYS A 22 25.23 10.12 -21.79
CA CYS A 22 25.94 9.12 -21.00
C CYS A 22 25.06 8.57 -19.87
N ASP A 23 24.34 9.46 -19.18
CA ASP A 23 23.50 9.14 -18.04
C ASP A 23 22.02 8.96 -18.43
N LYS A 24 21.74 7.91 -19.23
CA LYS A 24 20.38 7.55 -19.67
C LYS A 24 19.44 7.12 -18.54
N ASP A 25 20.01 6.81 -17.38
CA ASP A 25 19.28 6.34 -16.21
C ASP A 25 18.97 7.50 -15.22
N GLU A 26 19.27 8.77 -15.59
CA GLU A 26 19.09 9.98 -14.77
C GLU A 26 19.68 9.89 -13.35
N LYS A 27 20.81 9.18 -13.20
CA LYS A 27 21.45 8.92 -11.91
C LYS A 27 22.16 10.15 -11.33
N GLY A 28 22.45 11.14 -12.16
CA GLY A 28 23.20 12.35 -11.81
C GLY A 28 24.71 12.13 -11.74
N PHE A 29 25.21 10.97 -12.14
CA PHE A 29 26.65 10.62 -12.20
C PHE A 29 26.89 9.56 -13.28
N ILE A 30 28.08 9.60 -13.89
CA ILE A 30 28.48 8.68 -14.96
C ILE A 30 29.44 7.63 -14.38
N THR A 31 29.14 6.35 -14.53
CA THR A 31 30.09 5.28 -14.16
C THR A 31 30.92 4.83 -15.36
N LYS A 32 32.00 4.07 -15.13
CA LYS A 32 32.85 3.51 -16.22
C LYS A 32 32.04 2.73 -17.25
N VAL A 33 31.03 1.99 -16.81
CA VAL A 33 30.13 1.22 -17.68
C VAL A 33 29.25 2.14 -18.52
N ASP A 34 28.83 3.29 -17.98
CA ASP A 34 28.04 4.28 -18.71
C ASP A 34 28.88 5.00 -19.78
N MET A 35 30.18 5.22 -19.53
CA MET A 35 31.11 5.71 -20.56
C MET A 35 31.34 4.71 -21.70
N GLN A 36 31.42 3.43 -21.40
CA GLN A 36 31.59 2.39 -22.42
C GLN A 36 30.38 2.31 -23.38
N ARG A 37 29.19 2.78 -22.96
CA ARG A 37 28.00 2.85 -23.82
C ARG A 37 28.13 3.89 -24.94
N LEU A 38 29.03 4.87 -24.84
CA LEU A 38 29.29 5.83 -25.92
C LEU A 38 30.12 5.24 -27.07
N GLN A 39 30.62 4.01 -26.94
CA GLN A 39 31.33 3.32 -28.01
C GLN A 39 30.47 3.18 -29.28
N SER A 40 29.13 3.15 -29.16
CA SER A 40 28.23 3.10 -30.33
C SER A 40 27.97 4.46 -30.98
N GLU A 41 28.22 5.56 -30.26
CA GLU A 41 27.88 6.93 -30.68
C GLU A 41 29.13 7.76 -31.05
N LEU A 42 30.31 7.37 -30.55
CA LEU A 42 31.59 8.04 -30.80
C LEU A 42 32.62 7.04 -31.35
N PRO A 43 33.45 7.42 -32.33
CA PRO A 43 34.48 6.56 -32.92
C PRO A 43 35.71 6.45 -31.99
N LEU A 44 35.54 5.94 -30.77
CA LEU A 44 36.59 5.74 -29.77
C LEU A 44 36.60 4.29 -29.29
N THR A 45 37.78 3.74 -29.00
CA THR A 45 37.90 2.39 -28.44
C THR A 45 37.59 2.38 -26.94
N LEU A 46 37.21 1.22 -26.40
CA LEU A 46 36.93 1.05 -24.96
C LEU A 46 38.10 1.53 -24.07
N GLU A 47 39.34 1.22 -24.46
CA GLU A 47 40.55 1.67 -23.76
C GLU A 47 40.72 3.20 -23.81
N GLN A 48 40.33 3.84 -24.91
CA GLN A 48 40.36 5.30 -25.05
C GLN A 48 39.27 5.97 -24.21
N LEU A 49 38.08 5.37 -24.11
CA LEU A 49 37.01 5.86 -23.24
C LEU A 49 37.35 5.70 -21.76
N GLU A 50 38.01 4.60 -21.37
CA GLU A 50 38.49 4.38 -20.00
C GLU A 50 39.59 5.36 -19.60
N THR A 51 40.55 5.60 -20.50
CA THR A 51 41.60 6.62 -20.27
C THR A 51 41.04 8.04 -20.22
N VAL A 52 40.01 8.36 -21.02
CA VAL A 52 39.29 9.64 -20.91
C VAL A 52 38.55 9.72 -19.57
N PHE A 53 37.85 8.66 -19.15
CA PHE A 53 37.17 8.61 -17.85
C PHE A 53 38.16 8.84 -16.69
N ASP A 54 39.29 8.12 -16.68
CA ASP A 54 40.33 8.24 -15.64
C ASP A 54 41.01 9.63 -15.67
N SER A 55 41.04 10.31 -16.82
CA SER A 55 41.58 11.67 -16.93
C SER A 55 40.62 12.76 -16.43
N LEU A 56 39.31 12.48 -16.48
CA LEU A 56 38.25 13.39 -16.06
C LEU A 56 37.88 13.18 -14.57
N GLU A 57 38.04 11.96 -14.06
CA GLU A 57 37.80 11.59 -12.66
C GLU A 57 38.96 12.07 -11.76
N GLN A 58 38.78 13.23 -11.13
CA GLN A 58 39.82 13.80 -10.25
C GLN A 58 39.83 13.17 -8.84
N ASN A 59 38.72 12.53 -8.45
CA ASN A 59 38.50 12.07 -7.08
C ASN A 59 38.62 10.55 -6.87
N ASN A 60 38.94 9.76 -7.92
CA ASN A 60 39.07 8.29 -7.88
C ASN A 60 37.92 7.58 -7.13
N ASN A 61 36.71 8.11 -7.28
CA ASN A 61 35.49 7.70 -6.58
C ASN A 61 34.68 6.64 -7.34
N GLY A 62 35.09 6.29 -8.57
CA GLY A 62 34.43 5.32 -9.44
C GLY A 62 33.23 5.88 -10.21
N TYR A 63 32.98 7.19 -10.14
CA TYR A 63 31.88 7.89 -10.79
C TYR A 63 32.20 9.37 -11.06
N LEU A 64 31.79 9.84 -12.22
CA LEU A 64 32.01 11.20 -12.72
C LEU A 64 30.77 12.06 -12.51
N THR A 65 30.91 13.13 -11.73
CA THR A 65 29.84 14.11 -11.53
C THR A 65 29.76 15.09 -12.70
N PRO A 66 28.62 15.78 -12.91
CA PRO A 66 28.46 16.74 -14.02
C PRO A 66 29.49 17.88 -13.99
N VAL A 67 29.92 18.27 -12.79
CA VAL A 67 30.90 19.34 -12.59
C VAL A 67 32.30 18.86 -12.98
N GLU A 68 32.70 17.65 -12.57
CA GLU A 68 33.98 17.03 -12.95
C GLU A 68 34.05 16.79 -14.46
N PHE A 69 32.96 16.30 -15.07
CA PHE A 69 32.89 16.08 -16.52
C PHE A 69 33.04 17.40 -17.29
N SER A 70 32.31 18.45 -16.89
CA SER A 70 32.36 19.75 -17.57
C SER A 70 33.72 20.44 -17.42
N MET A 71 34.32 20.38 -16.23
CA MET A 71 35.63 20.97 -15.96
C MET A 71 36.76 20.20 -16.64
N GLY A 72 36.73 18.87 -16.56
CA GLY A 72 37.74 18.02 -17.18
C GLY A 72 37.69 18.09 -18.70
N LEU A 73 36.50 18.11 -19.30
CA LEU A 73 36.34 18.25 -20.75
C LEU A 73 36.78 19.64 -21.24
N GLY A 74 36.50 20.70 -20.47
CA GLY A 74 37.02 22.04 -20.74
C GLY A 74 38.55 22.09 -20.75
N LYS A 75 39.18 21.41 -19.79
CA LYS A 75 40.65 21.30 -19.69
C LYS A 75 41.25 20.48 -20.85
N LEU A 76 40.60 19.39 -21.26
CA LEU A 76 41.06 18.52 -22.35
C LEU A 76 40.97 19.20 -23.73
N ILE A 77 40.03 20.13 -23.90
CA ILE A 77 39.86 20.93 -25.12
C ILE A 77 40.74 22.21 -25.09
N GLY A 78 41.56 22.40 -24.05
CA GLY A 78 42.54 23.50 -23.96
C GLY A 78 41.96 24.83 -23.50
N ILE A 79 40.81 24.82 -22.83
CA ILE A 79 40.20 26.01 -22.23
C ILE A 79 40.56 26.01 -20.74
N GLU A 80 41.56 26.81 -20.37
CA GLU A 80 41.75 27.16 -18.96
C GLU A 80 40.55 27.98 -18.51
N LEU A 81 39.66 27.36 -17.74
CA LEU A 81 38.66 28.05 -16.94
C LEU A 81 39.39 28.88 -15.88
N CYS A 82 39.84 30.07 -16.26
CA CYS A 82 40.30 31.09 -15.35
C CYS A 82 39.11 31.62 -14.55
N GLN A 83 38.74 30.91 -13.48
CA GLN A 83 38.11 31.55 -12.32
C GLN A 83 39.15 31.60 -11.20
N GLY A 84 39.41 32.83 -10.76
CA GLY A 84 40.53 33.15 -9.90
C GLY A 84 40.55 32.36 -8.59
N ALA A 85 41.72 31.77 -8.32
CA ALA A 85 42.25 31.60 -6.98
C ALA A 85 43.77 31.37 -7.06
N ALA A 86 44.51 32.36 -6.55
CA ALA A 86 45.80 32.22 -5.89
C ALA A 86 46.91 31.41 -6.59
N ARG A 87 47.78 32.12 -7.31
CA ARG A 87 49.24 31.88 -7.23
C ARG A 87 49.98 33.22 -7.22
N MET A 88 50.23 33.73 -6.00
CA MET A 88 51.43 34.52 -5.74
C MET A 88 52.62 33.57 -5.87
N ASP A 89 53.44 33.73 -6.91
CA ASP A 89 54.90 33.58 -6.77
C ASP A 89 55.60 34.10 -8.05
N HIS A 90 56.04 35.35 -8.01
CA HIS A 90 57.15 35.80 -8.86
C HIS A 90 58.21 36.42 -7.97
N SER A 91 58.98 35.54 -7.34
CA SER A 91 60.31 35.84 -6.85
C SER A 91 61.26 36.13 -8.03
N ARG A 92 61.89 37.31 -7.95
CA ARG A 92 63.23 37.70 -8.44
C ARG A 92 63.45 37.81 -9.96
N HIS A 93 63.45 39.05 -10.43
CA HIS A 93 64.57 39.54 -11.25
C HIS A 93 64.83 41.02 -10.93
N GLU A 94 65.88 41.23 -10.15
CA GLU A 94 66.55 42.50 -9.92
C GLU A 94 67.76 42.48 -10.87
N GLU A 95 67.74 43.30 -11.93
CA GLU A 95 68.96 43.83 -12.57
C GLU A 95 68.64 45.21 -13.15
N THR A 96 68.92 46.23 -12.33
CA THR A 96 69.73 47.40 -12.67
C THR A 96 69.56 48.01 -14.06
N PHE A 97 68.77 49.08 -14.15
CA PHE A 97 69.17 50.21 -15.00
C PHE A 97 68.67 51.52 -14.40
N GLU A 98 69.64 52.35 -13.97
CA GLU A 98 69.45 53.75 -13.62
C GLU A 98 68.79 54.49 -14.79
N SER A 99 67.69 55.17 -14.51
CA SER A 99 67.35 56.38 -15.28
C SER A 99 66.71 57.38 -14.34
N GLY A 100 67.33 58.55 -14.32
CA GLY A 100 67.07 59.61 -13.36
C GLY A 100 65.67 60.16 -13.48
N TRP A 101 65.11 60.47 -12.32
CA TRP A 101 63.92 61.30 -12.20
C TRP A 101 64.28 62.71 -12.64
N SER A 102 64.03 63.03 -13.90
CA SER A 102 63.90 64.40 -14.36
C SER A 102 62.51 64.88 -13.96
N ASP A 103 62.50 65.84 -13.04
CA ASP A 103 61.37 66.66 -12.62
C ASP A 103 60.94 67.60 -13.78
N ASP A 104 60.43 67.02 -14.88
CA ASP A 104 59.75 67.75 -15.94
C ASP A 104 58.25 67.44 -15.83
N LEU A 105 57.56 68.19 -14.98
CA LEU A 105 56.10 68.24 -14.94
C LEU A 105 55.60 68.73 -16.30
N ASP A 106 55.01 67.83 -17.09
CA ASP A 106 54.26 68.20 -18.28
C ASP A 106 53.08 69.08 -17.84
N PRO A 107 52.93 70.33 -18.31
CA PRO A 107 51.81 71.20 -17.94
C PRO A 107 50.43 70.60 -18.25
N ALA A 108 50.36 69.56 -19.10
CA ALA A 108 49.16 68.76 -19.33
C ALA A 108 48.72 67.92 -18.10
N ASP A 109 49.68 67.36 -17.35
CA ASP A 109 49.42 66.54 -16.15
C ASP A 109 48.92 67.42 -14.98
N ASP A 110 49.40 68.67 -14.91
CA ASP A 110 48.91 69.66 -13.95
C ASP A 110 47.49 70.16 -14.26
N GLU A 111 47.11 70.27 -15.54
CA GLU A 111 45.73 70.61 -15.94
C GLU A 111 44.76 69.45 -15.62
N GLU A 112 45.21 68.20 -15.82
CA GLU A 112 44.43 66.99 -15.52
C GLU A 112 44.18 66.82 -14.02
N LYS A 113 45.23 66.99 -13.18
CA LYS A 113 45.08 66.95 -11.71
C LYS A 113 44.09 68.02 -11.21
N ARG A 114 44.15 69.24 -11.75
CA ARG A 114 43.23 70.33 -11.36
C ARG A 114 41.79 70.05 -11.75
N PHE A 115 41.57 69.48 -12.94
CA PHE A 115 40.23 69.05 -13.37
C PHE A 115 39.70 67.93 -12.47
N CYS A 116 40.51 66.91 -12.18
CA CYS A 116 40.14 65.81 -11.29
C CYS A 116 39.78 66.32 -9.88
N SER A 117 40.60 67.20 -9.29
CA SER A 117 40.29 67.79 -7.97
C SER A 117 38.99 68.59 -7.98
N MET A 118 38.69 69.34 -9.04
CA MET A 118 37.41 70.04 -9.18
C MET A 118 36.24 69.05 -9.28
N MET A 119 36.37 68.02 -10.12
CA MET A 119 35.34 66.98 -10.26
C MET A 119 35.10 66.19 -8.95
N GLU A 120 36.13 65.97 -8.15
CA GLU A 120 36.03 65.38 -6.81
C GLU A 120 35.31 66.32 -5.83
N GLN A 121 35.64 67.61 -5.83
CA GLN A 121 34.98 68.62 -4.99
C GLN A 121 33.49 68.77 -5.32
N LEU A 122 33.12 68.68 -6.60
CA LEU A 122 31.73 68.68 -7.04
C LEU A 122 31.04 67.31 -6.86
N GLY A 123 31.78 66.29 -6.41
CA GLY A 123 31.30 64.92 -6.23
C GLY A 123 30.82 64.28 -7.53
N ALA A 124 31.42 64.66 -8.66
CA ALA A 124 31.05 64.29 -10.03
C ALA A 124 32.07 63.35 -10.71
N ALA A 125 33.19 63.04 -10.05
CA ALA A 125 34.33 62.30 -10.62
C ALA A 125 33.99 60.94 -11.27
N HIS A 126 32.95 60.25 -10.79
CA HIS A 126 32.52 58.93 -11.29
C HIS A 126 31.11 58.93 -11.88
N MET A 127 30.53 60.12 -12.09
CA MET A 127 29.12 60.24 -12.49
C MET A 127 28.92 60.26 -14.01
N PHE A 128 29.97 60.57 -14.76
CA PHE A 128 29.95 60.65 -16.23
C PHE A 128 30.83 59.53 -16.80
N GLU A 129 30.27 58.74 -17.72
CA GLU A 129 31.00 57.64 -18.38
C GLU A 129 32.18 58.14 -19.24
N ASP A 130 32.03 59.33 -19.83
CA ASP A 130 33.11 60.01 -20.55
C ASP A 130 33.16 61.52 -20.21
N PRO A 131 34.07 61.96 -19.32
CA PRO A 131 34.18 63.37 -18.95
C PRO A 131 34.99 64.21 -19.96
N ARG A 132 35.37 63.67 -21.13
CA ARG A 132 36.20 64.38 -22.13
C ARG A 132 35.62 65.73 -22.56
N GLU A 133 34.34 65.77 -22.90
CA GLU A 133 33.68 67.00 -23.36
C GLU A 133 33.60 68.06 -22.25
N ILE A 134 33.37 67.62 -21.01
CA ILE A 134 33.33 68.46 -19.81
C ILE A 134 34.73 69.02 -19.54
N ARG A 135 35.77 68.18 -19.69
CA ARG A 135 37.18 68.56 -19.54
C ARG A 135 37.61 69.59 -20.58
N GLU A 136 37.29 69.36 -21.85
CA GLU A 136 37.60 70.30 -22.93
C GLU A 136 36.89 71.64 -22.74
N LEU A 137 35.62 71.63 -22.34
CA LEU A 137 34.86 72.84 -22.05
C LEU A 137 35.44 73.59 -20.84
N TRP A 138 35.78 72.89 -19.76
CA TRP A 138 36.41 73.48 -18.58
C TRP A 138 37.77 74.11 -18.90
N ALA A 139 38.62 73.41 -19.66
CA ALA A 139 39.92 73.91 -20.10
C ALA A 139 39.81 75.15 -21.00
N ARG A 140 38.83 75.18 -21.91
CA ARG A 140 38.55 76.33 -22.78
C ARG A 140 37.97 77.51 -22.02
N LEU A 141 37.00 77.29 -21.13
CA LEU A 141 36.42 78.36 -20.29
C LEU A 141 37.48 79.01 -19.41
N ARG A 142 38.39 78.22 -18.83
CA ARG A 142 39.50 78.73 -18.02
C ARG A 142 40.48 79.61 -18.83
N LYS A 143 40.71 79.31 -20.11
CA LYS A 143 41.65 80.02 -21.01
C LYS A 143 41.02 81.25 -21.67
N GLU A 144 39.77 81.16 -22.09
CA GLU A 144 39.10 82.18 -22.90
C GLU A 144 38.21 83.12 -22.07
N ARG A 145 37.53 82.63 -21.01
CA ARG A 145 36.52 83.38 -20.24
C ARG A 145 36.45 82.92 -18.77
N PRO A 146 37.42 83.33 -17.93
CA PRO A 146 37.49 82.88 -16.55
C PRO A 146 36.29 83.35 -15.69
N GLU A 147 35.55 84.39 -16.08
CA GLU A 147 34.39 84.86 -15.31
C GLU A 147 33.21 83.87 -15.34
N LEU A 148 33.14 83.00 -16.34
CA LEU A 148 32.06 82.02 -16.50
C LEU A 148 32.33 80.68 -15.82
N LEU A 149 33.54 80.47 -15.30
CA LEU A 149 33.96 79.20 -14.71
C LEU A 149 33.14 78.85 -13.45
N SER A 150 32.87 79.84 -12.61
CA SER A 150 32.06 79.68 -11.39
C SER A 150 30.62 79.23 -11.68
N ASN A 151 29.98 79.84 -12.69
CA ASN A 151 28.63 79.44 -13.12
C ASN A 151 28.61 78.02 -13.69
N PHE A 152 29.68 77.62 -14.39
CA PHE A 152 29.83 76.27 -14.91
C PHE A 152 30.03 75.24 -13.80
N GLU A 153 30.87 75.54 -12.80
CA GLU A 153 31.08 74.71 -11.61
C GLU A 153 29.79 74.58 -10.77
N GLU A 154 29.02 75.67 -10.61
CA GLU A 154 27.71 75.63 -9.93
C GLU A 154 26.68 74.79 -10.71
N PHE A 155 26.68 74.90 -12.05
CA PHE A 155 25.85 74.06 -12.89
C PHE A 155 26.21 72.57 -12.74
N LEU A 156 27.50 72.23 -12.81
CA LEU A 156 27.99 70.87 -12.60
C LEU A 156 27.64 70.35 -11.20
N LEU A 157 27.75 71.19 -10.16
CA LEU A 157 27.34 70.84 -8.80
C LEU A 157 25.85 70.49 -8.72
N ARG A 158 25.00 71.27 -9.39
CA ARG A 158 23.55 71.05 -9.37
C ARG A 158 23.15 69.81 -10.17
N VAL A 159 23.81 69.57 -11.30
CA VAL A 159 23.61 68.36 -12.10
C VAL A 159 24.09 67.14 -11.33
N SER A 160 25.26 67.21 -10.68
CA SER A 160 25.80 66.10 -9.88
C SER A 160 24.94 65.81 -8.66
N SER A 161 24.42 66.83 -7.97
CA SER A 161 23.51 66.63 -6.84
C SER A 161 22.19 65.98 -7.29
N TYR A 162 21.61 66.46 -8.39
CA TYR A 162 20.35 65.91 -8.92
C TYR A 162 20.50 64.44 -9.35
N ILE A 163 21.56 64.11 -10.09
CA ILE A 163 21.80 62.71 -10.49
C ILE A 163 22.01 61.82 -9.27
N ARG A 164 22.70 62.31 -8.22
CA ARG A 164 22.91 61.57 -6.97
C ARG A 164 21.60 61.32 -6.24
N GLU A 165 20.73 62.32 -6.15
CA GLU A 165 19.39 62.19 -5.54
C GLU A 165 18.56 61.15 -6.30
N VAL A 166 18.50 61.24 -7.64
CA VAL A 166 17.76 60.27 -8.47
C VAL A 166 18.32 58.85 -8.32
N ASN A 167 19.65 58.69 -8.28
CA ASN A 167 20.26 57.38 -8.05
C ASN A 167 19.93 56.85 -6.65
N HIS A 168 19.94 57.70 -5.63
CA HIS A 168 19.56 57.30 -4.27
C HIS A 168 18.08 56.90 -4.19
N GLU A 169 17.18 57.64 -4.84
CA GLU A 169 15.77 57.28 -4.95
C GLU A 169 15.58 55.95 -5.68
N LYS A 170 16.28 55.74 -6.79
CA LYS A 170 16.29 54.47 -7.53
C LYS A 170 16.73 53.32 -6.63
N GLU A 171 17.85 53.44 -5.93
CA GLU A 171 18.35 52.41 -5.01
C GLU A 171 17.36 52.14 -3.86
N SER A 172 16.76 53.18 -3.29
CA SER A 172 15.73 53.06 -2.25
C SER A 172 14.51 52.27 -2.74
N MET A 173 14.03 52.60 -3.95
CA MET A 173 12.93 51.90 -4.60
C MET A 173 13.28 50.45 -4.94
N GLU A 174 14.47 50.18 -5.47
CA GLU A 174 14.96 48.83 -5.73
C GLU A 174 15.04 48.00 -4.44
N GLN A 175 15.51 48.59 -3.33
CA GLN A 175 15.53 47.91 -2.04
C GLN A 175 14.11 47.65 -1.51
N ALA A 176 13.18 48.58 -1.68
CA ALA A 176 11.79 48.39 -1.28
C ALA A 176 11.13 47.25 -2.08
N LEU A 177 11.39 47.19 -3.40
CA LEU A 177 10.92 46.11 -4.26
C LEU A 177 11.53 44.76 -3.85
N LYS A 178 12.85 44.68 -3.64
CA LYS A 178 13.52 43.47 -3.15
C LYS A 178 12.92 42.98 -1.83
N ARG A 179 12.65 43.88 -0.87
CA ARG A 179 11.99 43.51 0.39
C ARG A 179 10.59 42.93 0.13
N LYS A 180 9.79 43.60 -0.70
CA LYS A 180 8.44 43.13 -1.06
C LYS A 180 8.43 41.78 -1.77
N GLU A 181 9.37 41.55 -2.68
CA GLU A 181 9.59 40.25 -3.33
C GLU A 181 9.92 39.19 -2.29
N THR A 182 10.90 39.43 -1.41
CA THR A 182 11.26 38.45 -0.38
C THR A 182 10.15 38.17 0.63
N ASP A 183 9.32 39.15 0.96
CA ASP A 183 8.17 38.98 1.85
C ASP A 183 7.06 38.16 1.16
N HIS A 184 6.80 38.43 -0.11
CA HIS A 184 5.88 37.63 -0.91
C HIS A 184 6.36 36.18 -1.04
N ASP A 185 7.64 35.96 -1.33
CA ASP A 185 8.23 34.61 -1.41
C ASP A 185 8.16 33.86 -0.07
N ARG A 186 8.24 34.58 1.06
CA ARG A 186 8.03 33.98 2.38
C ARG A 186 6.57 33.58 2.58
N GLU A 187 5.63 34.46 2.28
CA GLU A 187 4.20 34.19 2.41
C GLU A 187 3.77 33.00 1.55
N VAL A 188 4.20 32.97 0.29
CA VAL A 188 3.95 31.86 -0.63
C VAL A 188 4.51 30.56 -0.06
N ARG A 189 5.74 30.55 0.44
CA ARG A 189 6.32 29.35 1.08
C ARG A 189 5.54 28.91 2.32
N CYS A 190 5.16 29.82 3.19
CA CYS A 190 4.34 29.50 4.36
C CYS A 190 2.99 28.89 3.96
N LEU A 191 2.32 29.43 2.94
CA LEU A 191 1.06 28.87 2.43
C LEU A 191 1.24 27.46 1.87
N TYR A 192 2.33 27.19 1.14
CA TYR A 192 2.65 25.84 0.67
C TYR A 192 2.94 24.88 1.82
N GLU A 193 3.70 25.31 2.84
CA GLU A 193 4.00 24.51 4.03
C GLU A 193 2.72 24.18 4.82
N GLU A 194 1.83 25.16 5.03
CA GLU A 194 0.55 24.96 5.70
C GLU A 194 -0.35 23.98 4.92
N MET A 195 -0.42 24.12 3.59
CA MET A 195 -1.18 23.22 2.74
C MET A 195 -0.61 21.80 2.79
N GLU A 196 0.71 21.63 2.74
CA GLU A 196 1.34 20.31 2.83
C GLU A 196 1.08 19.66 4.19
N GLN A 197 1.14 20.44 5.28
CA GLN A 197 0.79 19.96 6.63
C GLN A 197 -0.68 19.54 6.72
N GLN A 198 -1.60 20.30 6.12
CA GLN A 198 -3.02 19.94 6.08
C GLN A 198 -3.26 18.65 5.27
N ILE A 199 -2.64 18.53 4.09
CA ILE A 199 -2.71 17.32 3.27
C ILE A 199 -2.18 16.11 4.05
N LYS A 200 -1.06 16.27 4.74
CA LYS A 200 -0.48 15.21 5.57
C LYS A 200 -1.41 14.82 6.72
N ALA A 201 -1.96 15.79 7.45
CA ALA A 201 -2.88 15.54 8.55
C ALA A 201 -4.17 14.83 8.08
N GLU A 202 -4.74 15.23 6.95
CA GLU A 202 -5.92 14.57 6.37
C GLU A 202 -5.61 13.16 5.88
N ARG A 203 -4.44 12.93 5.25
CA ARG A 203 -3.98 11.59 4.87
C ARG A 203 -3.85 10.69 6.09
N GLU A 204 -3.18 11.14 7.15
CA GLU A 204 -3.03 10.39 8.39
C GLU A 204 -4.39 10.10 9.05
N ARG A 205 -5.30 11.09 9.09
CA ARG A 205 -6.67 10.92 9.60
C ARG A 205 -7.44 9.84 8.84
N LEU A 206 -7.34 9.83 7.51
CA LEU A 206 -7.98 8.82 6.67
C LEU A 206 -7.37 7.43 6.91
N THR A 207 -6.04 7.32 6.97
CA THR A 207 -5.36 6.06 7.27
C THR A 207 -5.76 5.50 8.64
N CYS A 208 -5.84 6.35 9.68
CA CYS A 208 -6.31 5.93 10.99
C CYS A 208 -7.78 5.47 10.95
N GLN A 209 -8.65 6.18 10.21
CA GLN A 209 -10.05 5.78 10.05
C GLN A 209 -10.19 4.45 9.31
N GLU A 210 -9.39 4.22 8.27
CA GLU A 210 -9.36 2.97 7.52
C GLU A 210 -8.87 1.81 8.38
N ALA A 211 -7.81 2.01 9.17
CA ALA A 211 -7.32 1.02 10.14
C ALA A 211 -8.41 0.62 11.14
N LEU A 212 -9.10 1.59 11.75
CA LEU A 212 -10.21 1.32 12.67
C LEU A 212 -11.39 0.58 12.01
N ARG A 213 -11.71 0.93 10.75
CA ARG A 213 -12.74 0.21 9.98
C ARG A 213 -12.31 -1.22 9.68
N HIS A 214 -11.04 -1.41 9.33
CA HIS A 214 -10.47 -2.72 9.06
C HIS A 214 -10.49 -3.59 10.32
N ASP A 215 -10.07 -3.07 11.46
CA ASP A 215 -10.12 -3.77 12.76
C ASP A 215 -11.55 -4.16 13.14
N ARG A 216 -12.51 -3.25 12.98
CA ARG A 216 -13.93 -3.56 13.22
C ARG A 216 -14.44 -4.64 12.27
N SER A 217 -14.07 -4.58 10.99
CA SER A 217 -14.44 -5.59 10.00
C SER A 217 -13.87 -6.96 10.36
N ASN A 218 -12.60 -7.01 10.77
CA ASN A 218 -11.93 -8.24 11.20
C ASN A 218 -12.60 -8.84 12.43
N LEU A 219 -12.98 -8.02 13.41
CA LEU A 219 -13.69 -8.48 14.61
C LEU A 219 -15.04 -9.11 14.25
N LEU A 220 -15.81 -8.45 13.37
CA LEU A 220 -17.10 -8.96 12.90
C LEU A 220 -16.94 -10.26 12.10
N GLN A 221 -15.89 -10.37 11.27
CA GLN A 221 -15.60 -11.61 10.55
C GLN A 221 -15.25 -12.76 11.49
N GLN A 222 -14.47 -12.51 12.55
CA GLN A 222 -14.18 -13.52 13.56
C GLN A 222 -15.44 -13.97 14.32
N GLU A 223 -16.30 -13.03 14.71
CA GLU A 223 -17.57 -13.34 15.36
C GLU A 223 -18.49 -14.15 14.44
N LEU A 224 -18.60 -13.74 13.18
CA LEU A 224 -19.38 -14.45 12.17
C LEU A 224 -18.85 -15.87 11.97
N HIS A 225 -17.54 -16.05 11.86
CA HIS A 225 -16.92 -17.37 11.74
C HIS A 225 -17.18 -18.24 12.98
N SER A 226 -17.09 -17.68 14.18
CA SER A 226 -17.45 -18.39 15.42
C SER A 226 -18.91 -18.83 15.40
N LYS A 227 -19.82 -17.97 14.93
CA LYS A 227 -21.25 -18.29 14.82
C LYS A 227 -21.53 -19.34 13.75
N GLU A 228 -20.84 -19.30 12.61
CA GLU A 228 -20.92 -20.35 11.59
C GLU A 228 -20.50 -21.71 12.16
N GLN A 229 -19.38 -21.77 12.89
CA GLN A 229 -18.94 -23.01 13.55
C GLN A 229 -19.93 -23.52 14.60
N GLU A 230 -20.56 -22.63 15.37
CA GLU A 230 -21.63 -22.98 16.31
C GLU A 230 -22.84 -23.58 15.57
N LEU A 231 -23.25 -22.96 14.46
CA LEU A 231 -24.35 -23.44 13.63
C LEU A 231 -24.05 -24.80 13.01
N GLU A 232 -22.82 -25.02 12.51
CA GLU A 232 -22.40 -26.33 12.00
C GLU A 232 -22.49 -27.43 13.07
N LYS A 233 -22.04 -27.14 14.30
CA LYS A 233 -22.16 -28.08 15.43
C LYS A 233 -23.61 -28.39 15.74
N ILE A 234 -24.49 -27.40 15.73
CA ILE A 234 -25.93 -27.58 15.96
C ILE A 234 -26.54 -28.43 14.83
N CYS A 235 -26.25 -28.12 13.57
CA CYS A 235 -26.71 -28.89 12.41
C CYS A 235 -26.25 -30.35 12.47
N TYR A 236 -25.00 -30.61 12.85
CA TYR A 236 -24.51 -31.97 13.04
C TYR A 236 -25.29 -32.70 14.14
N ARG A 237 -25.54 -32.03 15.28
CA ARG A 237 -26.29 -32.60 16.40
C ARG A 237 -27.75 -32.88 16.03
N GLN A 238 -28.37 -31.97 15.27
CA GLN A 238 -29.71 -32.14 14.73
C GLN A 238 -29.79 -33.37 13.82
N LYS A 239 -28.90 -33.50 12.83
CA LYS A 239 -28.84 -34.67 11.94
C LYS A 239 -28.67 -35.98 12.71
N LYS A 240 -27.84 -35.97 13.75
CA LYS A 240 -27.66 -37.14 14.62
C LYS A 240 -28.96 -37.52 15.35
N LEU A 241 -29.66 -36.53 15.91
CA LEU A 241 -30.94 -36.75 16.59
C LEU A 241 -32.03 -37.21 15.63
N GLU A 242 -32.09 -36.64 14.43
CA GLU A 242 -33.01 -37.07 13.37
C GLU A 242 -32.79 -38.53 12.99
N HIS A 243 -31.54 -38.96 12.84
CA HIS A 243 -31.21 -40.35 12.56
C HIS A 243 -31.62 -41.29 13.70
N GLN A 244 -31.40 -40.87 14.96
CA GLN A 244 -31.84 -41.63 16.13
C GLN A 244 -33.37 -41.75 16.20
N LEU A 245 -34.10 -40.66 15.91
CA LEU A 245 -35.57 -40.67 15.85
C LEU A 245 -36.08 -41.60 14.75
N GLN A 246 -35.42 -41.61 13.59
CA GLN A 246 -35.76 -42.52 12.48
C GLN A 246 -35.58 -43.99 12.89
N SER A 247 -34.44 -44.34 13.51
CA SER A 247 -34.17 -45.71 14.01
C SER A 247 -35.21 -46.14 15.04
N LEU A 248 -35.52 -45.28 16.01
CA LEU A 248 -36.50 -45.58 17.04
C LEU A 248 -37.90 -45.75 16.44
N ASN A 249 -38.26 -44.95 15.44
CA ASN A 249 -39.54 -45.06 14.76
C ASN A 249 -39.65 -46.36 13.94
N SER A 250 -38.56 -46.80 13.27
CA SER A 250 -38.54 -48.10 12.60
C SER A 250 -38.67 -49.27 13.59
N GLU A 251 -37.94 -49.23 14.71
CA GLU A 251 -38.06 -50.23 15.78
C GLU A 251 -39.47 -50.23 16.38
N GLN A 252 -40.07 -49.05 16.59
CA GLN A 252 -41.45 -48.93 17.07
C GLN A 252 -42.44 -49.51 16.05
N LEU A 253 -42.23 -49.32 14.76
CA LEU A 253 -43.09 -49.90 13.72
C LEU A 253 -42.94 -51.42 13.68
N GLU A 254 -41.72 -51.95 13.75
CA GLU A 254 -41.45 -53.39 13.81
C GLU A 254 -42.10 -54.05 15.02
N THR A 255 -41.94 -53.46 16.21
CA THR A 255 -42.58 -53.96 17.44
C THR A 255 -44.10 -53.88 17.37
N ARG A 256 -44.70 -52.87 16.73
CA ARG A 256 -46.14 -52.81 16.48
C ARG A 256 -46.60 -53.96 15.58
N VAL A 257 -45.91 -54.19 14.46
CA VAL A 257 -46.23 -55.29 13.52
C VAL A 257 -46.09 -56.65 14.22
N GLN A 258 -45.04 -56.86 15.03
CA GLN A 258 -44.88 -58.09 15.81
C GLN A 258 -46.01 -58.27 16.83
N ASN A 259 -46.41 -57.22 17.54
CA ASN A 259 -47.54 -57.28 18.47
C ASN A 259 -48.87 -57.61 17.78
N GLU A 260 -49.12 -57.06 16.59
CA GLU A 260 -50.30 -57.39 15.78
C GLU A 260 -50.28 -58.87 15.35
N ARG A 261 -49.13 -59.39 14.90
CA ARG A 261 -48.96 -60.81 14.58
C ARG A 261 -49.22 -61.71 15.78
N LEU A 262 -48.70 -61.35 16.96
CA LEU A 262 -48.93 -62.08 18.21
C LEU A 262 -50.40 -62.03 18.63
N ARG A 263 -51.10 -60.90 18.43
CA ARG A 263 -52.54 -60.79 18.65
C ARG A 263 -53.31 -61.77 17.77
N HIS A 264 -53.05 -61.78 16.47
CA HIS A 264 -53.73 -62.70 15.56
C HIS A 264 -53.44 -64.17 15.88
N LEU A 265 -52.20 -64.50 16.29
CA LEU A 265 -51.88 -65.86 16.73
C LEU A 265 -52.64 -66.22 18.02
N ASN A 266 -52.73 -65.31 18.99
CA ASN A 266 -53.50 -65.53 20.21
C ASN A 266 -54.99 -65.68 19.92
N GLU A 267 -55.57 -64.87 19.03
CA GLU A 267 -56.96 -64.98 18.57
C GLU A 267 -57.20 -66.36 17.96
N ASN A 268 -56.34 -66.80 17.03
CA ASN A 268 -56.43 -68.14 16.42
C ASN A 268 -56.33 -69.27 17.47
N LEU A 269 -55.41 -69.16 18.43
CA LEU A 269 -55.26 -70.16 19.49
C LEU A 269 -56.49 -70.22 20.41
N LEU A 270 -57.11 -69.07 20.70
CA LEU A 270 -58.37 -69.02 21.45
C LEU A 270 -59.51 -69.69 20.68
N GLU A 271 -59.63 -69.43 19.37
CA GLU A 271 -60.61 -70.09 18.51
C GLU A 271 -60.41 -71.61 18.49
N GLU A 272 -59.17 -72.10 18.32
CA GLU A 272 -58.86 -73.53 18.35
C GLU A 272 -59.14 -74.17 19.73
N LEU A 273 -58.85 -73.44 20.80
CA LEU A 273 -59.19 -73.87 22.17
C LEU A 273 -60.71 -73.96 22.35
N GLU A 274 -61.47 -72.99 21.84
CA GLU A 274 -62.94 -73.03 21.87
C GLU A 274 -63.49 -74.19 21.05
N LYS A 275 -62.98 -74.42 19.83
CA LYS A 275 -63.35 -75.59 19.02
C LYS A 275 -63.09 -76.90 19.78
N SER A 276 -61.89 -77.05 20.35
CA SER A 276 -61.52 -78.22 21.16
C SER A 276 -62.43 -78.38 22.39
N LYS A 277 -62.81 -77.28 23.06
CA LYS A 277 -63.76 -77.31 24.18
C LYS A 277 -65.15 -77.76 23.73
N TRP A 278 -65.66 -77.25 22.60
CA TRP A 278 -66.94 -77.66 22.03
C TRP A 278 -66.94 -79.14 21.66
N GLU A 279 -65.88 -79.63 21.02
CA GLU A 279 -65.68 -81.04 20.68
C GLU A 279 -65.65 -81.91 21.94
N LEU A 280 -64.92 -81.48 22.99
CA LEU A 280 -64.86 -82.19 24.26
C LEU A 280 -66.23 -82.28 24.94
N GLU A 281 -67.00 -81.19 24.98
CA GLU A 281 -68.34 -81.20 25.56
C GLU A 281 -69.30 -82.06 24.74
N ALA A 282 -69.16 -82.09 23.41
CA ALA A 282 -69.92 -82.98 22.54
C ALA A 282 -69.61 -84.46 22.83
N VAL A 283 -68.33 -84.84 22.93
CA VAL A 283 -67.89 -86.20 23.27
C VAL A 283 -68.36 -86.58 24.67
N LYS A 284 -68.25 -85.67 25.65
CA LYS A 284 -68.77 -85.88 27.01
C LYS A 284 -70.28 -86.09 27.02
N GLY A 285 -71.02 -85.33 26.22
CA GLY A 285 -72.46 -85.52 26.02
C GLY A 285 -72.82 -86.87 25.40
N GLN A 286 -72.03 -87.34 24.43
CA GLN A 286 -72.16 -88.69 23.85
C GLN A 286 -71.86 -89.78 24.90
N LEU A 287 -70.78 -89.62 25.67
CA LEU A 287 -70.41 -90.53 26.76
C LEU A 287 -71.52 -90.64 27.80
N GLN A 288 -72.15 -89.52 28.18
CA GLN A 288 -73.30 -89.53 29.09
C GLN A 288 -74.51 -90.27 28.50
N LYS A 289 -74.76 -90.17 27.20
CA LYS A 289 -75.82 -90.95 26.53
C LYS A 289 -75.50 -92.44 26.58
N LEU A 290 -74.29 -92.84 26.19
CA LEU A 290 -73.83 -94.23 26.26
C LEU A 290 -73.87 -94.78 27.69
N GLN A 291 -73.53 -93.95 28.69
CA GLN A 291 -73.60 -94.34 30.10
C GLN A 291 -75.05 -94.55 30.56
N LYS A 292 -75.99 -93.69 30.15
CA LYS A 292 -77.42 -93.88 30.41
C LYS A 292 -77.95 -95.12 29.71
N GLU A 293 -77.57 -95.36 28.46
CA GLU A 293 -77.93 -96.57 27.71
C GLU A 293 -77.38 -97.82 28.39
N ALA A 294 -76.10 -97.83 28.79
CA ALA A 294 -75.49 -98.91 29.55
C ALA A 294 -76.18 -99.14 30.90
N GLN A 295 -76.60 -98.07 31.59
CA GLN A 295 -77.36 -98.17 32.82
C GLN A 295 -78.76 -98.75 32.59
N VAL A 296 -79.49 -98.30 31.57
CA VAL A 296 -80.80 -98.86 31.19
C VAL A 296 -80.67 -100.32 30.78
N GLU A 297 -79.64 -100.68 30.00
CA GLU A 297 -79.34 -102.07 29.67
C GLU A 297 -79.03 -102.88 30.93
N GLN A 298 -78.28 -102.33 31.88
CA GLN A 298 -77.99 -103.00 33.15
C GLN A 298 -79.25 -103.18 33.99
N GLU A 299 -80.09 -102.15 34.13
CA GLU A 299 -81.39 -102.24 34.80
C GLU A 299 -82.30 -103.26 34.11
N GLN A 300 -82.28 -103.32 32.78
CA GLN A 300 -83.02 -104.31 32.00
C GLN A 300 -82.48 -105.72 32.23
N LYS A 301 -81.15 -105.90 32.23
CA LYS A 301 -80.50 -107.18 32.58
C LYS A 301 -80.85 -107.59 34.00
N ASP A 302 -80.80 -106.69 34.98
CA ASP A 302 -81.16 -106.95 36.37
C ASP A 302 -82.65 -107.34 36.50
N ARG A 303 -83.54 -106.66 35.76
CA ARG A 303 -84.96 -107.03 35.66
C ARG A 303 -85.16 -108.40 35.03
N ASP A 304 -84.42 -108.71 33.96
CA ASP A 304 -84.50 -109.98 33.25
C ASP A 304 -83.95 -111.12 34.12
N VAL A 305 -82.82 -110.92 34.81
CA VAL A 305 -82.26 -111.82 35.82
C VAL A 305 -83.23 -112.01 36.98
N PHE A 306 -83.88 -110.95 37.48
CA PHE A 306 -84.90 -111.04 38.51
C PHE A 306 -86.12 -111.83 38.03
N ARG A 307 -86.57 -111.62 36.79
CA ARG A 307 -87.69 -112.36 36.17
C ARG A 307 -87.33 -113.84 36.00
N VAL A 308 -86.14 -114.15 35.49
CA VAL A 308 -85.62 -115.52 35.37
C VAL A 308 -85.51 -116.16 36.74
N SER A 309 -84.96 -115.46 37.73
CA SER A 309 -84.86 -115.94 39.13
C SER A 309 -86.24 -116.19 39.75
N LYS A 310 -87.22 -115.30 39.52
CA LYS A 310 -88.61 -115.47 39.98
C LYS A 310 -89.31 -116.64 39.27
N ASN A 311 -89.08 -116.81 37.97
CA ASN A 311 -89.59 -117.95 37.21
C ASN A 311 -88.94 -119.26 37.66
N MET A 312 -87.63 -119.25 37.91
CA MET A 312 -86.89 -120.39 38.46
C MET A 312 -87.34 -120.71 39.90
N GLN A 313 -87.69 -119.69 40.70
CA GLN A 313 -88.33 -119.88 42.02
C GLN A 313 -89.73 -120.49 41.89
N LYS A 314 -90.52 -120.07 40.90
CA LYS A 314 -91.83 -120.66 40.60
C LYS A 314 -91.70 -122.09 40.09
N GLU A 315 -90.72 -122.39 39.25
CA GLU A 315 -90.38 -123.75 38.83
C GLU A 315 -89.89 -124.58 40.00
N LYS A 316 -89.02 -124.06 40.87
CA LYS A 316 -88.62 -124.72 42.13
C LYS A 316 -89.84 -125.01 43.00
N GLN A 317 -90.77 -124.06 43.16
CA GLN A 317 -92.02 -124.28 43.91
C GLN A 317 -92.95 -125.26 43.21
N SER A 318 -92.99 -125.29 41.87
CA SER A 318 -93.76 -126.24 41.08
C SER A 318 -93.16 -127.65 41.16
N LEU A 319 -91.83 -127.77 41.14
CA LEU A 319 -91.08 -129.00 41.34
C LEU A 319 -91.20 -129.51 42.78
N LEU A 320 -91.19 -128.60 43.78
CA LEU A 320 -91.50 -128.94 45.17
C LEU A 320 -92.94 -129.44 45.32
N ARG A 321 -93.92 -128.80 44.67
CA ARG A 321 -95.30 -129.32 44.61
C ARG A 321 -95.41 -130.66 43.89
N GLN A 322 -94.60 -130.90 42.86
CA GLN A 322 -94.51 -132.20 42.18
C GLN A 322 -93.81 -133.27 43.05
N LEU A 323 -92.90 -132.88 43.95
CA LEU A 323 -92.29 -133.73 44.96
C LEU A 323 -93.16 -133.93 46.21
N GLU A 324 -94.18 -133.09 46.45
CA GLU A 324 -95.18 -133.29 47.51
C GLU A 324 -96.39 -134.15 47.03
N LEU A 325 -96.44 -134.47 45.74
CA LEU A 325 -97.46 -135.32 45.09
C LEU A 325 -96.92 -136.72 44.69
N LEU A 326 -95.70 -137.05 45.10
CA LEU A 326 -95.03 -138.35 45.00
C LEU A 326 -94.36 -138.65 46.35
#